data_AF-A0A950ANW5-F1
#
_entry.id   AF-A0A950ANW5-F1
#
_cell.length_a   1.000
_cell.length_b   1.000
_cell.length_c   1.000
_cell.angle_alpha   90.00
_cell.angle_beta   90.00
_cell.angle_gamma   90.00
#
_symmetry.space_group_name_H-M   'P 1'
#
loop_
_entity.id
_entity.type
_entity.pdbx_description
1 polymer ?
#
loop_
_entity_poly.entity_id
_entity_poly.type
_entity_poly.pdbx_seq_one_letter_code
_entity_poly.pdbx_strand_id
1 'polypeptide(L)'
;TLDRHRGDERPHLYSKAQLDAAETHDPYWNAAMREMKHTGYMHNRMRMYWGKKILEWSRTPESAYRVALDLNNRYFLDGRDPASYANIAWIFGLHDRPWPGRAVYGNVRSMSADGLERKADMAAYVDRVDELVRKAQDP
;
A
#
# COMPACT_ATOMS: atom_id res chain seq x y z
N THR A 1 1.22 9.40 -17.86
CA THR A 1 0.42 8.14 -17.96
C THR A 1 -0.75 8.17 -16.99
N LEU A 2 -0.51 8.36 -15.69
CA LEU A 2 -1.56 8.51 -14.67
C LEU A 2 -2.58 9.62 -14.97
N ASP A 3 -2.13 10.78 -15.49
CA ASP A 3 -3.05 11.87 -15.85
C ASP A 3 -4.10 11.50 -16.90
N ARG A 4 -3.73 10.63 -17.86
CA ARG A 4 -4.67 10.15 -18.89
C ARG A 4 -5.79 9.28 -18.29
N HIS A 5 -5.54 8.70 -17.11
CA HIS A 5 -6.44 7.82 -16.38
C HIS A 5 -7.05 8.50 -15.14
N ARG A 6 -6.98 9.85 -15.07
CA ARG A 6 -7.57 10.63 -13.97
C ARG A 6 -9.09 10.49 -13.93
N GLY A 7 -9.74 10.36 -15.09
CA GLY A 7 -11.20 10.20 -15.21
C GLY A 7 -11.71 8.78 -15.02
N ASP A 8 -10.82 7.79 -14.91
CA ASP A 8 -11.23 6.39 -14.72
C ASP A 8 -11.98 6.22 -13.40
N GLU A 9 -13.06 5.46 -13.41
CA GLU A 9 -13.77 5.10 -12.19
C GLU A 9 -12.85 4.31 -11.24
N ARG A 10 -12.93 4.63 -9.95
CA ARG A 10 -12.18 3.93 -8.91
C ARG A 10 -13.05 2.82 -8.35
N PRO A 11 -12.61 1.53 -8.36
CA PRO A 11 -13.40 0.43 -7.82
C PRO A 11 -13.80 0.64 -6.36
N HIS A 12 -12.91 1.29 -5.59
CA HIS A 12 -13.16 1.71 -4.21
C HIS A 12 -12.51 3.08 -3.98
N LEU A 13 -13.08 3.85 -3.05
CA LEU A 13 -12.49 5.09 -2.57
C LEU A 13 -12.46 5.06 -1.04
N TYR A 14 -11.28 5.26 -0.47
CA TYR A 14 -11.11 5.35 0.97
C TYR A 14 -10.61 6.73 1.37
N SER A 15 -11.13 7.23 2.49
CA SER A 15 -10.53 8.37 3.17
C SER A 15 -9.19 7.99 3.79
N LYS A 16 -8.35 8.99 4.05
CA LYS A 16 -7.11 8.78 4.82
C LYS A 16 -7.39 8.11 6.18
N ALA A 17 -8.50 8.46 6.83
CA ALA A 17 -8.88 7.90 8.13
C ALA A 17 -9.19 6.39 8.02
N GLN A 18 -9.94 5.96 7.01
CA GLN A 18 -10.22 4.54 6.77
C GLN A 18 -8.95 3.76 6.45
N LEU A 19 -8.06 4.33 5.63
CA LEU A 19 -6.77 3.72 5.32
C LEU A 19 -5.90 3.60 6.58
N ASP A 20 -5.81 4.66 7.39
CA ASP A 20 -5.06 4.63 8.67
C ASP A 20 -5.66 3.60 9.65
N ALA A 21 -6.98 3.48 9.69
CA ALA A 21 -7.69 2.52 10.54
C ALA A 21 -7.61 1.06 10.04
N ALA A 22 -7.01 0.80 8.87
CA ALA A 22 -7.01 -0.51 8.23
C ALA A 22 -8.43 -1.04 7.93
N GLU A 23 -9.33 -0.15 7.51
CA GLU A 23 -10.74 -0.42 7.24
C GLU A 23 -11.02 -0.45 5.73
N THR A 24 -10.41 -1.40 5.04
CA THR A 24 -10.68 -1.66 3.62
C THR A 24 -11.33 -3.03 3.41
N HIS A 25 -11.87 -3.26 2.21
CA HIS A 25 -12.35 -4.57 1.79
C HIS A 25 -11.25 -5.64 1.71
N ASP A 26 -9.97 -5.23 1.65
CA ASP A 26 -8.85 -6.11 1.39
C ASP A 26 -8.16 -6.54 2.70
N PRO A 27 -8.33 -7.79 3.15
CA PRO A 27 -7.76 -8.25 4.42
C PRO A 27 -6.23 -8.25 4.40
N TYR A 28 -5.58 -8.44 3.24
CA TYR A 28 -4.13 -8.44 3.13
C TYR A 28 -3.55 -7.03 3.25
N TRP A 29 -4.24 -6.05 2.67
CA TRP A 29 -3.88 -4.65 2.84
C TRP A 29 -4.09 -4.21 4.29
N ASN A 30 -5.20 -4.60 4.91
CA ASN A 30 -5.49 -4.29 6.31
C ASN A 30 -4.43 -4.92 7.24
N ALA A 31 -4.04 -6.17 7.01
CA ALA A 31 -2.95 -6.81 7.74
C ALA A 31 -1.62 -6.09 7.55
N ALA A 32 -1.26 -5.69 6.32
CA ALA A 32 -0.05 -4.89 6.10
C ALA A 32 -0.07 -3.56 6.87
N MET A 33 -1.18 -2.84 6.83
CA MET A 33 -1.32 -1.60 7.59
C MET A 33 -1.18 -1.83 9.10
N ARG A 34 -1.78 -2.90 9.64
CA ARG A 34 -1.63 -3.27 11.06
C ARG A 34 -0.21 -3.68 11.43
N GLU A 35 0.48 -4.47 10.61
CA GLU A 35 1.89 -4.83 10.81
C GLU A 35 2.74 -3.56 11.00
N MET A 36 2.60 -2.61 10.07
CA MET A 36 3.32 -1.35 10.12
C MET A 36 2.98 -0.52 11.36
N LYS A 37 1.71 -0.43 11.76
CA LYS A 37 1.31 0.38 12.94
C LYS A 37 1.84 -0.17 14.26
N HIS A 38 1.89 -1.50 14.41
CA HIS A 38 2.22 -2.14 15.66
C HIS A 38 3.70 -2.51 15.79
N THR A 39 4.41 -2.68 14.67
CA THR A 39 5.83 -3.08 14.68
C THR A 39 6.76 -2.02 14.09
N GLY A 40 6.21 -1.02 13.38
CA GLY A 40 6.99 -0.06 12.61
C GLY A 40 7.73 -0.66 11.42
N TYR A 41 7.37 -1.89 11.02
CA TYR A 41 7.92 -2.64 9.91
C TYR A 41 6.81 -3.23 9.03
N MET A 42 7.14 -3.47 7.76
CA MET A 42 6.29 -4.15 6.79
C MET A 42 7.20 -4.82 5.78
N HIS A 43 6.90 -6.07 5.44
CA HIS A 43 7.71 -6.80 4.46
C HIS A 43 7.73 -6.10 3.09
N ASN A 44 8.88 -6.05 2.42
CA ASN A 44 9.09 -5.27 1.18
C ASN A 44 8.06 -5.55 0.07
N ARG A 45 7.66 -6.81 -0.10
CA ARG A 45 6.61 -7.18 -1.07
C ARG A 45 5.27 -6.54 -0.71
N MET A 46 4.96 -6.49 0.57
CA MET A 46 3.74 -5.87 1.09
C MET A 46 3.80 -4.36 1.02
N ARG A 47 4.96 -3.71 1.21
CA ARG A 47 5.11 -2.25 0.99
C ARG A 47 4.74 -1.86 -0.44
N MET A 48 5.23 -2.61 -1.42
CA MET A 48 4.87 -2.40 -2.83
C MET A 48 3.36 -2.58 -3.04
N TYR A 49 2.79 -3.68 -2.55
CA TYR A 49 1.35 -3.95 -2.65
C TYR A 49 0.51 -2.84 -2.03
N TRP A 50 0.81 -2.52 -0.77
CA TRP A 50 0.18 -1.50 0.05
C TRP A 50 0.12 -0.16 -0.67
N GLY A 51 1.27 0.26 -1.22
CA GLY A 51 1.38 1.51 -1.97
C GLY A 51 0.56 1.53 -3.25
N LYS A 52 0.60 0.45 -4.04
CA LYS A 52 -0.18 0.36 -5.29
C LYS A 52 -1.68 0.43 -5.02
N LYS A 53 -2.15 -0.19 -3.93
CA LYS A 53 -3.55 -0.11 -3.52
C LYS A 53 -3.97 1.29 -3.04
N ILE A 54 -3.10 2.03 -2.35
CA ILE A 54 -3.40 3.45 -2.03
C ILE A 54 -3.62 4.25 -3.32
N LEU A 55 -2.80 4.02 -4.36
CA LEU A 55 -3.01 4.66 -5.67
C LEU A 55 -4.35 4.25 -6.30
N GLU A 56 -4.71 2.97 -6.27
CA GLU A 56 -5.96 2.46 -6.83
C GLU A 56 -7.22 2.98 -6.12
N TRP A 57 -7.12 3.21 -4.80
CA TRP A 57 -8.27 3.59 -3.96
C TRP A 57 -8.31 5.08 -3.62
N SER A 58 -7.51 5.87 -4.32
CA SER A 58 -7.46 7.32 -4.18
C SER A 58 -8.07 8.01 -5.40
N ARG A 59 -8.75 9.13 -5.14
CA ARG A 59 -9.35 9.96 -6.20
C ARG A 59 -8.31 10.45 -7.21
N THR A 60 -7.12 10.79 -6.75
CA THR A 60 -6.05 11.33 -7.60
C THR A 60 -4.69 10.74 -7.23
N PRO A 61 -3.72 10.68 -8.16
CA PRO A 61 -2.34 10.30 -7.85
C PRO A 61 -1.71 11.20 -6.79
N GLU A 62 -2.01 12.50 -6.79
CA GLU A 62 -1.46 13.45 -5.82
C GLU A 62 -2.02 13.23 -4.41
N SER A 63 -3.32 12.93 -4.29
CA SER A 63 -3.89 12.53 -2.99
C SER A 63 -3.31 11.21 -2.51
N ALA A 64 -3.13 10.23 -3.41
CA ALA A 64 -2.51 8.96 -3.08
C ALA A 64 -1.08 9.13 -2.56
N TYR A 65 -0.28 9.96 -3.24
CA TYR A 65 1.11 10.24 -2.84
C TYR A 65 1.18 10.85 -1.45
N ARG A 66 0.35 11.87 -1.17
CA ARG A 66 0.30 12.52 0.14
C ARG A 66 -0.10 11.54 1.25
N VAL A 67 -1.10 10.71 1.00
CA VAL A 67 -1.55 9.70 1.97
C VAL A 67 -0.47 8.64 2.21
N ALA A 68 0.11 8.08 1.14
CA ALA A 68 1.15 7.06 1.26
C ALA A 68 2.39 7.60 2.00
N LEU A 69 2.83 8.82 1.65
CA LEU A 69 3.97 9.44 2.31
C LEU A 69 3.71 9.72 3.80
N ASP A 70 2.52 10.24 4.14
CA ASP A 70 2.15 10.54 5.52
C ASP A 70 2.11 9.27 6.38
N LEU A 71 1.40 8.22 5.93
CA LEU A 71 1.31 6.96 6.65
C LEU A 71 2.69 6.31 6.82
N ASN A 72 3.50 6.33 5.77
CA ASN A 72 4.86 5.81 5.79
C ASN A 72 5.73 6.55 6.82
N ASN A 73 5.73 7.88 6.79
CA ASN A 73 6.54 8.70 7.68
C ASN A 73 6.06 8.66 9.14
N ARG A 74 4.77 8.37 9.35
CA ARG A 74 4.18 8.26 10.68
C ARG A 74 4.53 6.95 11.37
N TYR A 75 4.52 5.83 10.65
CA TYR A 75 4.57 4.51 11.27
C TYR A 75 5.87 3.74 11.06
N PHE A 76 6.54 3.87 9.90
CA PHE A 76 7.79 3.13 9.70
C PHE A 76 8.92 3.67 10.57
N LEU A 77 9.65 2.76 11.21
CA LEU A 77 10.92 3.09 11.88
C LEU A 77 11.97 3.60 10.89
N ASP A 78 11.95 3.08 9.66
CA ASP A 78 12.78 3.51 8.53
C ASP A 78 12.10 4.57 7.63
N GLY A 79 11.01 5.19 8.11
CA GLY A 79 10.35 6.32 7.45
C GLY A 79 11.16 7.61 7.54
N ARG A 80 10.77 8.64 6.78
CA ARG A 80 11.42 9.98 6.75
C ARG A 80 12.88 9.97 6.29
N ASP A 81 13.31 8.89 5.65
CA ASP A 81 14.62 8.74 5.02
C ASP A 81 14.55 8.98 3.50
N PRO A 82 15.60 9.51 2.84
CA PRO A 82 15.63 9.66 1.37
C PRO A 82 15.24 8.41 0.58
N ALA A 83 15.67 7.22 1.01
CA ALA A 83 15.27 5.96 0.38
C ALA A 83 13.76 5.72 0.52
N SER A 84 13.17 6.15 1.62
CA SER A 84 11.73 6.09 1.87
C SER A 84 10.94 6.93 0.85
N TYR A 85 11.38 8.15 0.56
CA TYR A 85 10.76 9.00 -0.47
C TYR A 85 10.89 8.37 -1.88
N ALA A 86 12.04 7.79 -2.20
CA ALA A 86 12.24 7.08 -3.45
C ALA A 86 11.32 5.85 -3.57
N ASN A 87 11.16 5.09 -2.48
CA ASN A 87 10.24 3.94 -2.42
C ASN A 87 8.77 4.36 -2.60
N ILE A 88 8.35 5.48 -2.01
CA ILE A 88 7.02 6.02 -2.25
C ILE A 88 6.88 6.47 -3.71
N ALA A 89 7.86 7.18 -4.27
CA ALA A 89 7.81 7.62 -5.66
C ALA A 89 7.81 6.44 -6.66
N TRP A 90 8.42 5.30 -6.33
CA TRP A 90 8.37 4.07 -7.13
C TRP A 90 6.94 3.54 -7.31
N ILE A 91 6.06 3.74 -6.31
CA ILE A 91 4.63 3.42 -6.43
C ILE A 91 4.01 4.15 -7.63
N PHE A 92 4.51 5.33 -7.98
CA PHE A 92 4.02 6.17 -9.07
C PHE A 92 4.86 6.07 -10.36
N GLY A 93 5.87 5.19 -10.37
CA GLY A 93 6.66 4.86 -11.56
C GLY A 93 8.11 5.32 -11.54
N LEU A 94 8.60 5.96 -10.47
CA LEU A 94 10.02 6.32 -10.37
C LEU A 94 10.88 5.04 -10.37
N HIS A 95 11.93 5.02 -11.19
CA HIS A 95 12.88 3.89 -11.31
C HIS A 95 12.25 2.54 -11.70
N ASP A 96 11.02 2.52 -12.22
CA ASP A 96 10.42 1.33 -12.86
C ASP A 96 10.22 1.58 -14.35
N ARG A 97 10.07 0.50 -15.11
CA ARG A 97 9.74 0.57 -16.54
C ARG A 97 8.23 0.66 -16.76
N PRO A 98 7.76 1.09 -17.95
CA PRO A 98 6.35 1.00 -18.31
C PRO A 98 5.83 -0.45 -18.36
N TRP A 99 4.57 -0.62 -17.97
CA TRP A 99 3.80 -1.87 -18.04
C TRP A 99 2.61 -1.73 -19.01
N PRO A 100 1.98 -2.84 -19.46
CA PRO A 100 0.73 -2.78 -20.21
C PRO A 100 -0.31 -1.92 -19.49
N GLY A 101 -1.07 -1.15 -20.27
CA GLY A 101 -2.05 -0.20 -19.75
C GLY A 101 -3.14 -0.88 -18.93
N ARG A 102 -3.47 -0.34 -17.76
CA ARG A 102 -4.61 -0.74 -16.93
C ARG A 102 -5.37 0.50 -16.47
N ALA A 103 -6.69 0.37 -16.32
CA ALA A 103 -7.50 1.42 -15.70
C ALA A 103 -6.89 1.87 -14.36
N VAL A 104 -7.00 3.16 -14.05
CA VAL A 104 -6.41 3.85 -12.89
C VAL A 104 -4.88 3.97 -12.94
N TYR A 105 -4.17 2.87 -13.19
CA TYR A 105 -2.70 2.82 -13.14
C TYR A 105 -2.01 3.36 -14.39
N GLY A 106 -2.72 3.40 -15.53
CA GLY A 106 -2.08 3.58 -16.83
C GLY A 106 -0.98 2.54 -17.05
N ASN A 107 0.25 3.00 -17.29
CA ASN A 107 1.42 2.13 -17.51
C ASN A 107 2.27 1.92 -16.25
N VAL A 108 1.82 2.38 -15.08
CA VAL A 108 2.49 2.06 -13.82
C VAL A 108 2.19 0.61 -13.47
N ARG A 109 3.19 -0.13 -12.97
CA ARG A 109 3.01 -1.50 -12.50
C ARG A 109 1.86 -1.59 -11.49
N SER A 110 0.86 -2.42 -11.77
CA SER A 110 -0.21 -2.77 -10.82
C SER A 110 0.13 -4.02 -10.02
N MET A 111 -0.52 -4.19 -8.85
CA MET A 111 -0.49 -5.43 -8.08
C MET A 111 -1.90 -5.82 -7.62
N SER A 112 -2.18 -7.13 -7.50
CA SER A 112 -3.47 -7.69 -7.10
C SER A 112 -3.32 -8.73 -5.97
N ALA A 113 -4.38 -8.94 -5.21
CA ALA A 113 -4.46 -9.94 -4.15
C ALA A 113 -4.16 -11.35 -4.69
N ASP A 114 -4.79 -11.75 -5.79
CA ASP A 114 -4.51 -13.03 -6.47
C ASP A 114 -3.03 -13.18 -6.85
N GLY A 115 -2.36 -12.06 -7.15
CA GLY A 115 -0.94 -12.04 -7.47
C GLY A 115 -0.03 -12.25 -6.25
N LEU A 116 -0.52 -11.94 -5.04
CA LEU A 116 0.13 -12.29 -3.78
C LEU A 116 -0.12 -13.76 -3.44
N GLU A 117 -1.36 -14.23 -3.52
CA GLU A 117 -1.75 -15.61 -3.19
C GLU A 117 -1.01 -16.65 -4.04
N ARG A 118 -0.76 -16.35 -5.32
CA ARG A 118 0.07 -17.22 -6.17
C ARG A 118 1.53 -17.31 -5.75
N LYS A 119 2.01 -16.45 -4.84
CA LYS A 119 3.44 -16.30 -4.49
C LYS A 119 3.74 -16.56 -3.03
N ALA A 120 2.74 -16.52 -2.16
CA ALA A 120 2.91 -16.66 -0.72
C ALA A 120 1.62 -17.14 -0.08
N ASP A 121 1.76 -17.77 1.09
CA ASP A 121 0.64 -18.07 1.97
C ASP A 121 0.18 -16.78 2.68
N MET A 122 -0.86 -16.16 2.13
CA MET A 122 -1.38 -14.90 2.65
C MET A 122 -2.24 -15.10 3.91
N ALA A 123 -2.81 -16.29 4.12
CA ALA A 123 -3.50 -16.60 5.37
C ALA A 123 -2.50 -16.64 6.52
N ALA A 124 -1.38 -17.36 6.34
CA ALA A 124 -0.29 -17.38 7.32
C ALA A 124 0.30 -15.99 7.58
N TYR A 125 0.36 -15.12 6.55
CA TYR A 125 0.78 -13.74 6.75
C TYR A 125 -0.19 -12.96 7.66
N VAL A 126 -1.50 -13.09 7.44
CA VAL A 126 -2.52 -12.44 8.28
C VAL A 126 -2.42 -12.95 9.72
N ASP A 127 -2.37 -14.26 9.93
CA ASP A 127 -2.28 -14.87 11.26
C ASP A 127 -1.04 -14.39 12.02
N ARG A 128 0.11 -14.34 11.33
CA ARG A 128 1.36 -13.81 11.89
C ARG A 128 1.22 -12.35 12.32
N VAL A 129 0.55 -11.53 11.50
CA VAL A 129 0.31 -10.13 11.86
C VAL A 129 -0.61 -10.02 13.07
N ASP A 130 -1.67 -10.82 13.14
CA ASP A 130 -2.59 -10.82 14.30
C ASP A 130 -1.84 -11.17 15.59
N GLU A 131 -0.90 -12.12 15.53
CA GLU A 131 -0.04 -12.45 16.67
C GLU A 131 0.88 -11.28 17.06
N LEU A 132 1.49 -10.60 16.09
CA LEU A 132 2.35 -9.43 16.33
C LEU A 132 1.57 -8.28 16.97
N VAL A 133 0.35 -8.02 16.50
CA VAL A 133 -0.53 -6.98 17.07
C VAL A 133 -0.85 -7.30 18.52
N ARG A 134 -1.22 -8.55 18.82
CA ARG A 134 -1.50 -8.98 20.20
C ARG A 134 -0.29 -8.80 21.11
N LYS A 135 0.91 -9.22 20.67
CA LYS A 135 2.16 -9.04 21.44
C LYS A 135 2.50 -7.57 21.68
N ALA A 136 2.23 -6.69 20.72
CA ALA A 136 2.49 -5.25 20.88
C ALA A 136 1.51 -4.57 21.85
N GLN A 137 0.36 -5.19 22.12
CA GLN A 137 -0.68 -4.66 23.01
C GLN A 137 -0.60 -5.23 24.44
N ASP A 138 0.13 -6.32 24.65
CA ASP A 138 0.34 -6.99 25.94
C ASP A 138 1.84 -7.06 26.27
N PRO A 139 2.47 -5.93 26.66
CA PRO A 139 3.91 -5.77 26.81
C PRO A 139 4.52 -6.44 28.05
#